data_AF-A0A126ZCP4-F1
#
_entry.id   AF-A0A126ZCP4-F1
#
_cell.length_a   1.000
_cell.length_b   1.000
_cell.length_c   1.000
_cell.angle_alpha   90.00
_cell.angle_beta   90.00
_cell.angle_gamma   90.00
#
_symmetry.space_group_name_H-M   'P 1'
#
loop_
_entity.id
_entity.type
_entity.pdbx_description
1 polymer ?
#
loop_
_entity_poly.entity_id
_entity_poly.type
_entity_poly.pdbx_seq_one_letter_code
_entity_poly.pdbx_strand_id
1 'polypeptide(L)'
;MGARVPQARAILDHFLNVAHIDCVDAWEERITGETATRQVDSRSAIEAAEDMLTHGTYRDSHCWVFTPHSFAVLMGRLAETGHQPFRCASFFPTERHTFEFFVTLEACDDRQRIMESWKTLQVEVLAQGGDFRSVVREELAEALRHADALRAEVERLRGHVPDHPVQAVESLKVTASLQQQVENLTTVIEALRGSTSWKVTAPLRAVRRLLQ
;
A
#
# COMPACT_ATOMS: atom_id res chain seq x y z
N MET A 1 -21.15 -0.20 -18.52
CA MET A 1 -20.46 -0.89 -19.63
C MET A 1 -19.03 -1.14 -19.17
N GLY A 2 -18.63 -2.40 -18.96
CA GLY A 2 -17.27 -2.70 -18.48
C GLY A 2 -16.27 -2.63 -19.63
N ALA A 3 -15.13 -1.97 -19.42
CA ALA A 3 -14.05 -1.99 -20.39
C ALA A 3 -13.59 -3.45 -20.59
N ARG A 4 -13.68 -3.96 -21.82
CA ARG A 4 -13.23 -5.31 -22.21
C ARG A 4 -11.81 -5.33 -22.77
N VAL A 5 -11.22 -4.14 -22.92
CA VAL A 5 -9.86 -3.93 -23.42
C VAL A 5 -9.19 -2.84 -22.59
N PRO A 6 -7.86 -2.92 -22.36
CA PRO A 6 -7.11 -1.87 -21.69
C PRO A 6 -7.33 -0.51 -22.35
N GLN A 7 -7.65 0.50 -21.55
CA GLN A 7 -7.87 1.85 -22.05
C GLN A 7 -6.53 2.53 -22.33
N ALA A 8 -6.53 3.58 -23.16
CA ALA A 8 -5.33 4.34 -23.52
C ALA A 8 -4.47 4.74 -22.30
N ARG A 9 -5.10 5.09 -21.17
CA ARG A 9 -4.40 5.38 -19.91
C ARG A 9 -3.61 4.18 -19.39
N ALA A 10 -4.19 2.98 -19.40
CA ALA A 10 -3.51 1.76 -18.95
C ALA A 10 -2.35 1.40 -19.88
N ILE A 11 -2.54 1.57 -21.19
CA ILE A 11 -1.48 1.35 -22.19
C ILE A 11 -0.31 2.31 -21.94
N LEU A 12 -0.59 3.61 -21.76
CA LEU A 12 0.44 4.60 -21.43
C LEU A 12 1.14 4.26 -20.12
N ASP A 13 0.38 3.97 -19.07
CA ASP A 13 0.94 3.66 -17.75
C ASP A 13 1.87 2.44 -17.81
N HIS A 14 1.47 1.39 -18.54
CA HIS A 14 2.31 0.21 -18.72
C HIS A 14 3.57 0.53 -19.55
N PHE A 15 3.44 1.11 -20.74
CA PHE A 15 4.58 1.30 -21.65
C PHE A 15 5.56 2.37 -21.18
N LEU A 16 5.11 3.39 -20.45
CA LEU A 16 6.02 4.38 -19.88
C LEU A 16 6.81 3.84 -18.68
N ASN A 17 6.27 2.85 -17.97
CA ASN A 17 6.87 2.34 -16.73
C ASN A 17 7.58 0.99 -16.89
N VAL A 18 7.30 0.22 -17.95
CA VAL A 18 7.94 -1.09 -18.15
C VAL A 18 9.43 -0.93 -18.43
N ALA A 19 10.24 -1.64 -17.64
CA ALA A 19 11.69 -1.53 -17.64
C ALA A 19 12.34 -2.92 -17.61
N HIS A 20 13.56 -3.01 -18.13
CA HIS A 20 14.39 -4.19 -17.96
C HIS A 20 14.95 -4.21 -16.54
N ILE A 21 14.67 -5.29 -15.80
CA ILE A 21 15.11 -5.47 -14.41
C ILE A 21 15.93 -6.75 -14.30
N ASP A 22 17.17 -6.61 -13.84
CA ASP A 22 17.91 -7.73 -13.27
C ASP A 22 17.62 -7.77 -11.77
N CYS A 23 17.13 -8.91 -11.28
CA CYS A 23 16.67 -9.00 -9.90
C CYS A 23 17.83 -8.91 -8.92
N VAL A 24 19.00 -9.47 -9.24
CA VAL A 24 20.16 -9.36 -8.35
C VAL A 24 20.54 -7.90 -8.22
N ASP A 25 20.63 -7.17 -9.33
CA ASP A 25 20.97 -5.74 -9.31
C ASP A 25 19.93 -4.91 -8.57
N ALA A 26 18.63 -5.22 -8.70
CA ALA A 26 17.57 -4.51 -7.99
C ALA A 26 17.66 -4.73 -6.47
N TRP A 27 17.83 -5.98 -6.03
CA TRP A 27 17.94 -6.34 -4.62
C TRP A 27 19.20 -5.81 -3.93
N GLU A 28 20.27 -5.62 -4.70
CA GLU A 28 21.53 -5.05 -4.20
C GLU A 28 21.60 -3.52 -4.42
N GLU A 29 20.48 -2.88 -4.76
CA GLU A 29 20.34 -1.43 -4.98
C GLU A 29 21.28 -0.86 -6.06
N ARG A 30 21.71 -1.69 -7.03
CA ARG A 30 22.54 -1.25 -8.18
C ARG A 30 21.71 -0.62 -9.30
N ILE A 31 20.42 -0.95 -9.36
CA ILE A 31 19.43 -0.30 -10.22
C ILE A 31 18.27 0.22 -9.37
N THR A 32 17.70 1.35 -9.79
CA THR A 32 16.53 1.98 -9.16
C THR A 32 15.45 2.23 -10.21
N GLY A 33 14.26 2.65 -9.78
CA GLY A 33 13.18 2.99 -10.71
C GLY A 33 13.55 4.12 -11.69
N GLU A 34 14.47 5.00 -11.30
CA GLU A 34 14.97 6.11 -12.11
C GLU A 34 16.09 5.70 -13.06
N THR A 35 16.92 4.72 -12.67
CA THR A 35 18.08 4.29 -13.47
C THR A 35 17.80 3.07 -14.34
N ALA A 36 16.68 2.38 -14.11
CA ALA A 36 16.28 1.24 -14.91
C ALA A 36 16.00 1.63 -16.38
N THR A 37 16.51 0.84 -17.31
CA THR A 37 16.32 1.05 -18.74
C THR A 37 14.87 0.75 -19.13
N ARG A 38 14.15 1.77 -19.63
CA ARG A 38 12.80 1.61 -20.17
C ARG A 38 12.82 0.74 -21.42
N GLN A 39 11.84 -0.16 -21.53
CA GLN A 39 11.73 -1.03 -22.72
C GLN A 39 11.13 -0.29 -23.91
N VAL A 40 10.29 0.72 -23.65
CA VAL A 40 9.59 1.50 -24.66
C VAL A 40 9.89 2.97 -24.44
N ASP A 41 10.19 3.69 -25.52
CA ASP A 41 10.35 5.14 -25.46
C ASP A 41 8.98 5.85 -25.42
N SER A 42 8.97 7.10 -24.96
CA SER A 42 7.72 7.83 -24.76
C SER A 42 6.92 8.06 -26.04
N ARG A 43 7.55 8.14 -27.22
CA ARG A 43 6.83 8.32 -28.49
C ARG A 43 6.08 7.04 -28.85
N SER A 44 6.77 5.90 -28.81
CA SER A 44 6.16 4.59 -29.06
C SER A 44 5.00 4.30 -28.10
N ALA A 45 5.10 4.73 -26.84
CA ALA A 45 4.02 4.61 -25.87
C ALA A 45 2.77 5.44 -26.26
N ILE A 46 2.98 6.68 -26.75
CA ILE A 46 1.89 7.54 -27.22
C ILE A 46 1.24 6.97 -28.48
N GLU A 47 2.05 6.55 -29.46
CA GLU A 47 1.55 5.94 -30.70
C GLU A 47 0.71 4.69 -30.42
N ALA A 48 1.11 3.87 -29.45
CA ALA A 48 0.35 2.70 -29.02
C ALA A 48 -1.01 3.06 -28.40
N ALA A 49 -1.09 4.16 -27.66
CA ALA A 49 -2.33 4.63 -27.06
C ALA A 49 -3.26 5.28 -28.11
N GLU A 50 -2.70 6.05 -29.04
CA GLU A 50 -3.44 6.63 -30.18
C GLU A 50 -4.02 5.56 -31.10
N ASP A 51 -3.26 4.49 -31.35
CA ASP A 51 -3.70 3.33 -32.12
C ASP A 51 -4.91 2.64 -31.46
N MET A 52 -4.90 2.47 -30.12
CA MET A 52 -6.07 1.97 -29.39
C MET A 52 -7.27 2.93 -29.51
N LEU A 53 -7.07 4.24 -29.41
CA LEU A 53 -8.16 5.21 -29.53
C LEU A 53 -8.77 5.25 -30.93
N THR A 54 -7.94 5.08 -31.96
CA THR A 54 -8.35 5.22 -33.37
C THR A 54 -8.91 3.92 -33.93
N HIS A 55 -8.27 2.79 -33.62
CA HIS A 55 -8.57 1.50 -34.24
C HIS A 55 -9.12 0.46 -33.26
N GLY A 56 -9.10 0.72 -31.95
CA GLY A 56 -9.49 -0.25 -30.93
C GLY A 56 -8.51 -1.41 -30.77
N THR A 57 -7.25 -1.23 -31.20
CA THR A 57 -6.22 -2.26 -31.19
C THR A 57 -5.92 -2.74 -29.77
N TYR A 58 -6.18 -4.02 -29.49
CA TYR A 58 -5.84 -4.62 -28.20
C TYR A 58 -4.32 -4.62 -27.97
N ARG A 59 -3.91 -4.10 -26.82
CA ARG A 59 -2.54 -4.19 -26.32
C ARG A 59 -2.58 -4.72 -24.90
N ASP A 60 -1.79 -5.74 -24.65
CA ASP A 60 -1.64 -6.28 -23.31
C ASP A 60 -0.95 -5.25 -22.42
N SER A 61 -1.51 -4.97 -21.25
CA SER A 61 -1.05 -3.89 -20.37
C SER A 61 -1.13 -4.32 -18.93
N HIS A 62 0.04 -4.37 -18.28
CA HIS A 62 0.19 -4.78 -16.91
C HIS A 62 0.41 -3.53 -16.04
N CYS A 63 -0.65 -3.04 -15.41
CA CYS A 63 -0.64 -1.80 -14.61
C CYS A 63 -0.79 -2.06 -13.10
N TRP A 64 -0.81 -3.33 -12.69
CA TRP A 64 -0.96 -3.69 -11.28
C TRP A 64 0.39 -4.16 -10.76
N VAL A 65 1.03 -3.32 -9.95
CA VAL A 65 2.29 -3.62 -9.28
C VAL A 65 2.00 -3.76 -7.79
N PHE A 66 2.38 -4.89 -7.21
CA PHE A 66 2.15 -5.18 -5.81
C PHE A 66 3.44 -5.54 -5.10
N THR A 67 3.58 -5.04 -3.87
CA THR A 67 4.38 -5.72 -2.86
C THR A 67 3.47 -6.72 -2.14
N PRO A 68 4.04 -7.72 -1.44
CA PRO A 68 3.24 -8.58 -0.57
C PRO A 68 2.37 -7.79 0.41
N HIS A 69 2.88 -6.66 0.92
CA HIS A 69 2.16 -5.81 1.86
C HIS A 69 0.97 -5.09 1.19
N SER A 70 1.22 -4.38 0.08
CA SER A 70 0.15 -3.62 -0.60
C SER A 70 -0.96 -4.53 -1.12
N PHE A 71 -0.60 -5.75 -1.54
CA PHE A 71 -1.57 -6.79 -1.88
C PHE A 71 -2.43 -7.22 -0.67
N ALA A 72 -1.81 -7.56 0.46
CA ALA A 72 -2.52 -7.99 1.66
C ALA A 72 -3.44 -6.88 2.23
N VAL A 73 -3.02 -5.62 2.14
CA VAL A 73 -3.85 -4.46 2.50
C VAL A 73 -5.06 -4.33 1.57
N LEU A 74 -4.86 -4.40 0.26
CA LEU A 74 -5.96 -4.33 -0.71
C LEU A 74 -6.98 -5.45 -0.50
N MET A 75 -6.51 -6.70 -0.35
CA MET A 75 -7.38 -7.86 -0.13
C MET A 75 -8.16 -7.77 1.19
N GLY A 76 -7.55 -7.22 2.24
CA GLY A 76 -8.23 -6.91 3.51
C GLY A 76 -9.36 -5.89 3.32
N ARG A 77 -9.12 -4.79 2.59
CA ARG A 77 -10.15 -3.77 2.30
C ARG A 77 -11.29 -4.33 1.44
N LEU A 78 -10.98 -5.18 0.46
CA LEU A 78 -11.99 -5.86 -0.34
C LEU A 78 -12.82 -6.83 0.50
N ALA A 79 -12.22 -7.51 1.48
CA ALA A 79 -12.94 -8.37 2.44
C ALA A 79 -13.89 -7.57 3.32
N GLU A 80 -13.42 -6.46 3.90
CA GLU A 80 -14.20 -5.57 4.76
C GLU A 80 -15.48 -5.08 4.07
N THR A 81 -15.34 -4.70 2.81
CA THR A 81 -16.43 -4.19 1.97
C THR A 81 -17.27 -5.27 1.31
N GLY A 82 -16.93 -6.56 1.50
CA GLY A 82 -17.69 -7.70 0.98
C GLY A 82 -17.54 -7.93 -0.54
N HIS A 83 -16.49 -7.42 -1.17
CA HIS A 83 -16.26 -7.54 -2.62
C HIS A 83 -15.48 -8.81 -3.01
N GLN A 84 -15.02 -9.61 -2.05
CA GLN A 84 -14.27 -10.84 -2.33
C GLN A 84 -14.57 -11.93 -1.27
N PRO A 85 -14.83 -13.20 -1.67
CA PRO A 85 -15.17 -14.31 -0.77
C PRO A 85 -14.01 -15.30 -0.50
N PHE A 86 -12.77 -14.82 -0.48
CA PHE A 86 -11.55 -15.61 -0.36
C PHE A 86 -10.72 -15.23 0.87
N ARG A 87 -10.36 -16.24 1.66
CA ARG A 87 -9.37 -16.12 2.73
C ARG A 87 -7.97 -16.42 2.19
N CYS A 88 -6.94 -15.90 2.86
CA CYS A 88 -5.57 -16.34 2.65
C CYS A 88 -5.38 -17.74 3.26
N ALA A 89 -5.05 -18.74 2.44
CA ALA A 89 -4.80 -20.11 2.90
C ALA A 89 -3.33 -20.37 3.18
N SER A 90 -2.44 -19.86 2.32
CA SER A 90 -1.00 -19.90 2.51
C SER A 90 -0.34 -18.74 1.78
N PHE A 91 0.84 -18.34 2.25
CA PHE A 91 1.64 -17.27 1.68
C PHE A 91 3.10 -17.71 1.57
N PHE A 92 3.72 -17.37 0.45
CA PHE A 92 5.15 -17.51 0.22
C PHE A 92 5.71 -16.14 -0.17
N PRO A 93 6.61 -15.55 0.64
CA PRO A 93 7.16 -14.23 0.38
C PRO A 93 8.05 -14.23 -0.84
N THR A 94 8.39 -13.03 -1.32
CA THR A 94 9.37 -12.86 -2.39
C THR A 94 10.74 -13.38 -1.95
N GLU A 95 11.25 -14.38 -2.68
CA GLU A 95 12.58 -14.90 -2.45
C GLU A 95 13.65 -13.88 -2.87
N ARG A 96 14.79 -13.91 -2.19
CA ARG A 96 15.90 -13.01 -2.50
C ARG A 96 16.35 -13.21 -3.96
N HIS A 97 16.62 -12.11 -4.65
CA HIS A 97 17.00 -12.11 -6.07
C HIS A 97 15.89 -12.59 -7.02
N THR A 98 14.63 -12.56 -6.57
CA THR A 98 13.43 -12.78 -7.39
C THR A 98 12.47 -11.60 -7.25
N PHE A 99 11.35 -11.58 -7.98
CA PHE A 99 10.37 -10.48 -7.91
C PHE A 99 8.92 -10.96 -7.75
N GLU A 100 8.73 -12.25 -7.52
CA GLU A 100 7.41 -12.87 -7.42
C GLU A 100 7.12 -13.29 -5.97
N PHE A 101 5.85 -13.26 -5.57
CA PHE A 101 5.38 -13.87 -4.33
C PHE A 101 4.11 -14.68 -4.64
N PHE A 102 3.77 -15.63 -3.77
CA PHE A 102 2.65 -16.52 -4.01
C PHE A 102 1.65 -16.48 -2.85
N VAL A 103 0.37 -16.42 -3.19
CA VAL A 103 -0.73 -16.49 -2.24
C VAL A 103 -1.72 -17.55 -2.72
N THR A 104 -2.08 -18.48 -1.84
CA THR A 104 -3.17 -19.42 -2.10
C THR A 104 -4.46 -18.83 -1.57
N LEU A 105 -5.44 -18.66 -2.45
CA LEU A 105 -6.78 -18.19 -2.11
C LEU A 105 -7.70 -19.40 -1.89
N GLU A 106 -8.42 -19.42 -0.78
CA GLU A 106 -9.45 -20.42 -0.51
C GLU A 106 -10.81 -19.76 -0.32
N ALA A 107 -11.83 -20.28 -0.98
CA ALA A 107 -13.20 -19.81 -0.82
C ALA A 107 -13.66 -20.00 0.63
N CYS A 108 -14.29 -18.98 1.20
CA CYS A 108 -14.77 -19.02 2.57
C CYS A 108 -16.05 -18.17 2.70
N ASP A 109 -17.09 -18.73 3.30
CA ASP A 109 -18.37 -18.01 3.46
C ASP A 109 -18.42 -17.20 4.77
N ASP A 110 -17.40 -17.32 5.62
CA ASP A 110 -17.29 -16.59 6.88
C ASP A 110 -16.44 -15.33 6.69
N ARG A 111 -17.13 -14.18 6.62
CA ARG A 111 -16.51 -12.87 6.43
C ARG A 111 -15.49 -12.53 7.52
N GLN A 112 -15.73 -12.94 8.77
CA GLN A 112 -14.81 -12.65 9.86
C GLN A 112 -13.50 -13.42 9.69
N ARG A 113 -13.58 -14.71 9.32
CA ARG A 113 -12.40 -15.53 9.02
C ARG A 113 -11.63 -15.04 7.81
N ILE A 114 -12.33 -14.56 6.77
CA ILE A 114 -11.69 -13.92 5.63
C ILE A 114 -10.86 -12.71 6.09
N MET A 115 -11.50 -11.77 6.79
CA MET A 115 -10.85 -10.54 7.25
C MET A 115 -9.65 -10.83 8.17
N GLU A 116 -9.80 -11.77 9.11
CA GLU A 116 -8.75 -12.16 10.03
C GLU A 116 -7.54 -12.75 9.29
N SER A 117 -7.76 -13.59 8.27
CA SER A 117 -6.65 -14.17 7.49
C SER A 117 -5.78 -13.11 6.79
N TRP A 118 -6.40 -12.06 6.24
CA TRP A 118 -5.68 -10.96 5.59
C TRP A 118 -4.97 -10.06 6.59
N LYS A 119 -5.58 -9.82 7.75
CA LYS A 119 -4.95 -9.07 8.84
C LYS A 119 -3.73 -9.80 9.40
N THR A 120 -3.80 -11.12 9.56
CA THR A 120 -2.66 -11.94 9.97
C THR A 120 -1.53 -11.86 8.94
N LEU A 121 -1.85 -11.97 7.64
CA LEU A 121 -0.83 -11.85 6.59
C LEU A 121 -0.15 -10.46 6.59
N GLN A 122 -0.91 -9.38 6.78
CA GLN A 122 -0.31 -8.03 6.89
C GLN A 122 0.74 -7.98 8.00
N VAL A 123 0.45 -8.53 9.18
CA VAL A 123 1.40 -8.59 10.30
C VAL A 123 2.59 -9.50 9.97
N GLU A 124 2.37 -10.65 9.34
CA GLU A 124 3.41 -11.60 8.95
C GLU A 124 4.40 -10.97 7.95
N VAL A 125 3.90 -10.30 6.91
CA VAL A 125 4.73 -9.61 5.91
C VAL A 125 5.58 -8.52 6.56
N LEU A 126 5.01 -7.75 7.50
CA LEU A 126 5.75 -6.75 8.26
C LEU A 126 6.86 -7.37 9.13
N ALA A 127 6.58 -8.53 9.73
CA ALA A 127 7.55 -9.24 10.58
C ALA A 127 8.69 -9.89 9.79
N GLN A 128 8.42 -10.35 8.56
CA GLN A 128 9.41 -11.01 7.70
C GLN A 128 10.39 -10.05 7.01
N GLY A 129 10.12 -8.73 7.04
CA GLY A 129 11.10 -7.72 6.63
C GLY A 129 11.51 -7.80 5.15
N GLY A 130 10.63 -8.26 4.27
CA GLY A 130 10.83 -8.15 2.82
C GLY A 130 10.98 -6.68 2.42
N ASP A 131 11.99 -6.40 1.58
CA ASP A 131 12.57 -5.10 1.26
C ASP A 131 11.59 -3.90 1.40
N PHE A 132 11.65 -3.33 2.60
CA PHE A 132 10.63 -2.48 3.19
C PHE A 132 10.93 -0.99 2.97
N ARG A 133 11.91 -0.63 2.13
CA ARG A 133 12.52 0.72 2.18
C ARG A 133 12.00 1.72 1.16
N SER A 134 11.57 1.29 -0.02
CA SER A 134 11.10 2.21 -1.08
C SER A 134 9.59 2.42 -1.01
N VAL A 135 8.81 1.35 -1.07
CA VAL A 135 7.34 1.40 -1.07
C VAL A 135 6.79 1.91 0.26
N VAL A 136 7.38 1.53 1.39
CA VAL A 136 6.97 2.05 2.69
C VAL A 136 7.33 3.51 2.83
N ARG A 137 8.39 4.01 2.21
CA ARG A 137 8.66 5.46 2.26
C ARG A 137 7.53 6.25 1.62
N GLU A 138 6.99 5.74 0.51
CA GLU A 138 5.92 6.39 -0.23
C GLU A 138 4.55 6.18 0.42
N GLU A 139 4.22 4.96 0.84
CA GLU A 139 3.01 4.64 1.61
C GLU A 139 3.01 5.33 2.98
N LEU A 140 4.15 5.40 3.68
CA LEU A 140 4.31 6.15 4.94
C LEU A 140 4.18 7.64 4.70
N ALA A 141 4.76 8.18 3.62
CA ALA A 141 4.60 9.58 3.28
C ALA A 141 3.13 9.91 2.95
N GLU A 142 2.42 9.01 2.28
CA GLU A 142 0.99 9.15 2.01
C GLU A 142 0.14 9.05 3.28
N ALA A 143 0.43 8.07 4.13
CA ALA A 143 -0.23 7.91 5.42
C ALA A 143 0.01 9.12 6.35
N LEU A 144 1.23 9.67 6.34
CA LEU A 144 1.55 10.90 7.09
C LEU A 144 0.79 12.10 6.53
N ARG A 145 0.74 12.28 5.21
CA ARG A 145 -0.08 13.33 4.56
C ARG A 145 -1.55 13.20 4.95
N HIS A 146 -2.07 11.97 4.97
CA HIS A 146 -3.46 11.71 5.35
C HIS A 146 -3.71 11.98 6.85
N ALA A 147 -2.78 11.57 7.72
CA ALA A 147 -2.86 11.85 9.15
C ALA A 147 -2.82 13.35 9.46
N ASP A 148 -1.98 14.11 8.75
CA ASP A 148 -1.91 15.56 8.89
C ASP A 148 -3.18 16.25 8.35
N ALA A 149 -3.75 15.76 7.25
CA ALA A 149 -5.05 16.24 6.75
C ALA A 149 -6.18 15.98 7.76
N LEU A 150 -6.23 14.79 8.36
CA LEU A 150 -7.20 14.47 9.41
C LEU A 150 -6.99 15.31 10.68
N ARG A 151 -5.74 15.56 11.08
CA ARG A 151 -5.43 16.45 12.21
C ARG A 151 -5.88 17.88 11.96
N ALA A 152 -5.62 18.42 10.76
CA ALA A 152 -6.07 19.74 10.37
C ALA A 152 -7.60 19.83 10.40
N GLU A 153 -8.29 18.77 9.97
CA GLU A 153 -9.74 18.67 10.00
C GLU A 153 -10.31 18.59 11.43
N VAL A 154 -9.67 17.81 12.31
CA VAL A 154 -10.04 17.75 13.74
C VAL A 154 -9.87 19.10 14.42
N GLU A 155 -8.79 19.83 14.14
CA GLU A 155 -8.59 21.17 14.70
C GLU A 155 -9.58 22.19 14.15
N ARG A 156 -9.93 22.09 12.85
CA ARG A 156 -11.00 22.90 12.26
C ARG A 156 -12.35 22.66 12.95
N LEU A 157 -12.68 21.39 13.23
CA LEU A 157 -13.92 21.02 13.92
C LEU A 157 -13.89 21.39 15.41
N ARG A 158 -12.74 21.32 16.09
CA ARG A 158 -12.59 21.76 17.49
C ARG A 158 -12.66 23.27 17.66
N GLY A 159 -12.16 24.03 16.69
CA GLY A 159 -12.34 25.49 16.62
C GLY A 159 -13.79 25.90 16.35
N HIS A 160 -14.65 24.95 15.98
CA HIS A 160 -16.08 25.15 15.76
C HIS A 160 -16.87 24.42 16.85
N VAL A 161 -17.10 25.05 18.00
CA VAL A 161 -18.09 24.55 18.96
C VAL A 161 -19.48 24.90 18.40
N PRO A 162 -20.30 23.94 17.95
CA PRO A 162 -21.66 24.26 17.52
C PRO A 162 -22.53 24.57 18.75
N ASP A 163 -23.37 25.60 18.66
CA ASP A 163 -24.31 26.02 19.74
C ASP A 163 -25.35 24.94 20.11
N HIS A 164 -25.40 23.81 19.37
CA HIS A 164 -26.41 22.76 19.53
C HIS A 164 -25.86 21.46 20.18
N PRO A 165 -26.52 20.96 21.24
CA PRO A 165 -26.00 19.87 22.08
C PRO A 165 -25.91 18.50 21.39
N VAL A 166 -26.69 18.24 20.34
CA VAL A 166 -26.66 16.95 19.62
C VAL A 166 -25.40 16.80 18.76
N GLN A 167 -24.98 17.88 18.09
CA GLN A 167 -23.77 17.90 17.26
C GLN A 167 -22.49 17.85 18.13
N ALA A 168 -22.53 18.44 19.33
CA ALA A 168 -21.44 18.34 20.29
C ALA A 168 -21.19 16.89 20.75
N VAL A 169 -22.24 16.10 20.97
CA VAL A 169 -22.13 14.68 21.37
C VAL A 169 -21.58 13.82 20.24
N GLU A 170 -21.93 14.11 18.99
CA GLU A 170 -21.43 13.38 17.82
C GLU A 170 -19.95 13.68 17.57
N SER A 171 -19.56 14.95 17.65
CA SER A 171 -18.16 15.37 17.63
C SER A 171 -17.34 14.75 18.77
N LEU A 172 -17.91 14.63 19.99
CA LEU A 172 -17.29 13.96 21.12
C LEU A 172 -17.03 12.47 20.85
N LYS A 173 -17.99 11.75 20.25
CA LYS A 173 -17.82 10.34 19.86
C LYS A 173 -16.72 10.17 18.81
N VAL A 174 -16.66 11.05 17.82
CA VAL A 174 -15.61 11.05 16.80
C VAL A 174 -14.25 11.32 17.43
N THR A 175 -14.14 12.30 18.33
CA THR A 175 -12.88 12.59 19.02
C THR A 175 -12.42 11.43 19.92
N ALA A 176 -13.34 10.75 20.61
CA ALA A 176 -13.01 9.59 21.44
C ALA A 176 -12.52 8.40 20.59
N SER A 177 -13.16 8.16 19.44
CA SER A 177 -12.72 7.11 18.51
C SER A 177 -11.32 7.39 17.93
N LEU A 178 -11.05 8.64 17.56
CA LEU A 178 -9.73 9.05 17.07
C LEU A 178 -8.66 8.98 18.17
N GLN A 179 -9.00 9.35 19.40
CA GLN A 179 -8.09 9.20 20.55
C GLN A 179 -7.72 7.74 20.78
N GLN A 180 -8.70 6.82 20.71
CA GLN A 180 -8.45 5.39 20.83
C GLN A 180 -7.50 4.87 19.73
N GLN A 181 -7.63 5.37 18.50
CA GLN A 181 -6.74 4.99 17.40
C GLN A 181 -5.32 5.52 17.62
N VAL A 182 -5.16 6.76 18.10
CA VAL A 182 -3.85 7.33 18.46
C VAL A 182 -3.17 6.52 19.55
N GLU A 183 -3.92 6.11 20.57
CA GLU A 183 -3.39 5.32 21.67
C GLU A 183 -2.96 3.92 21.21
N ASN A 184 -3.77 3.25 20.40
CA ASN A 184 -3.42 1.96 19.80
C ASN A 184 -2.14 2.04 18.95
N LEU A 185 -2.00 3.07 18.11
CA LEU A 185 -0.80 3.28 17.30
C LEU A 185 0.42 3.61 18.16
N THR A 186 0.24 4.34 19.26
CA THR A 186 1.30 4.65 20.22
C THR A 186 1.81 3.39 20.89
N THR A 187 0.92 2.49 21.32
CA THR A 187 1.30 1.18 21.88
C THR A 187 2.08 0.33 20.87
N VAL A 188 1.69 0.32 19.59
CA VAL A 188 2.45 -0.36 18.53
C VAL A 188 3.85 0.23 18.36
N ILE A 189 3.97 1.57 18.38
CA ILE A 189 5.26 2.25 18.30
C ILE A 189 6.15 1.89 19.50
N GLU A 190 5.60 1.85 20.71
CA GLU A 190 6.34 1.47 21.91
C GLU A 190 6.79 0.01 21.89
N ALA A 191 5.94 -0.90 21.42
CA ALA A 191 6.30 -2.31 21.23
C ALA A 191 7.43 -2.48 20.19
N LEU A 192 7.41 -1.71 19.10
CA LEU A 192 8.49 -1.69 18.11
C LEU A 192 9.79 -1.09 18.70
N ARG A 193 9.69 -0.05 19.53
CA ARG A 193 10.84 0.56 20.23
C ARG A 193 11.48 -0.35 21.27
N GLY A 194 10.66 -1.13 22.00
CA GLY A 194 11.10 -2.09 23.01
C GLY A 194 11.56 -3.44 22.45
N SER A 195 11.35 -3.68 21.15
CA SER A 195 11.80 -4.89 20.48
C SER A 195 13.33 -4.99 20.52
N THR A 196 13.85 -6.11 21.02
CA THR A 196 15.29 -6.42 21.05
C THR A 196 15.85 -6.80 19.68
N SER A 197 15.01 -6.78 18.63
CA SER A 197 15.44 -6.95 17.25
C SER A 197 16.27 -5.73 16.82
N TRP A 198 17.56 -5.97 16.61
CA TRP A 198 18.53 -4.95 16.21
C TRP A 198 18.17 -4.27 14.87
N LYS A 199 17.37 -4.95 14.02
CA LYS A 199 16.88 -4.42 12.74
C LYS A 199 15.69 -3.47 12.88
N VAL A 200 14.87 -3.61 13.92
CA VAL A 200 13.75 -2.69 14.23
C VAL A 200 14.26 -1.43 14.94
N THR A 201 15.28 -1.58 15.77
CA THR A 201 15.85 -0.47 16.55
C THR A 201 16.89 0.35 15.81
N ALA A 202 17.49 -0.13 14.71
CA ALA A 202 18.48 0.61 13.93
C ALA A 202 17.91 1.84 13.18
N PRO A 203 16.76 1.74 12.47
CA PRO A 203 16.12 2.90 11.84
C PRO A 203 15.64 3.94 12.86
N LEU A 204 15.06 3.48 13.97
CA LEU A 204 14.59 4.36 15.05
C LEU A 204 15.75 5.10 15.74
N ARG A 205 16.92 4.46 15.86
CA ARG A 205 18.14 5.10 16.35
C ARG A 205 18.72 6.12 15.36
N ALA A 206 18.58 5.89 14.06
CA ALA A 206 19.00 6.84 13.03
C ALA A 206 18.13 8.11 13.02
N VAL A 207 16.81 7.96 13.14
CA VAL A 207 15.87 9.10 13.23
C VAL A 207 16.07 9.90 14.51
N ARG A 208 16.33 9.25 15.66
CA ARG A 208 16.64 9.94 16.91
C ARG A 208 17.94 10.77 16.85
N ARG A 209 18.92 10.38 16.02
CA ARG A 209 20.16 11.16 15.81
C ARG A 209 19.98 12.37 14.88
N LEU A 210 18.92 12.40 14.07
CA LEU A 210 18.59 13.51 13.18
C LEU A 210 17.75 14.60 13.88
N LEU A 211 17.22 14.30 15.07
CA LEU A 211 16.37 15.20 15.87
C LEU A 211 17.06 15.69 17.17
N GLN A 212 18.38 15.50 17.30
CA GLN A 212 19.25 16.11 18.31
C GLN A 212 20.24 17.03 17.60
#